data_AF-A0A9P6G1T4-F1
#
_entry.id   AF-A0A9P6G1T4-F1
#
_cell.length_a   1.000
_cell.length_b   1.000
_cell.length_c   1.000
_cell.angle_alpha   90.00
_cell.angle_beta   90.00
_cell.angle_gamma   90.00
#
_symmetry.space_group_name_H-M   'P 1'
#
loop_
_entity.id
_entity.type
_entity.pdbx_description
1 polymer ?
#
loop_
_entity_poly.entity_id
_entity_poly.type
_entity_poly.pdbx_seq_one_letter_code
_entity_poly.pdbx_strand_id
1 'polypeptide(L)'
;PIKNRHPAGDRTHIPAGHKQIFTVLSSELSLARQYSTPAAKRPLDDAEKKLNVLFDMLNNEEVSGPVVDQMLLLTQSLQSKNYNAAYQTHLELHSTRTDEVSSWMTGVKRLIVDNAKIQ
;
A
#
# COMPACT_ATOMS: atom_id res chain seq x y z
N PRO A 1 16.88 -14.59 19.45
CA PRO A 1 15.45 -14.81 19.79
C PRO A 1 14.59 -14.67 18.53
N ILE A 2 13.78 -15.68 18.21
CA ILE A 2 12.80 -15.57 17.12
C ILE A 2 11.73 -14.59 17.61
N LYS A 3 11.63 -13.39 17.01
CA LYS A 3 10.56 -12.43 17.32
C LYS A 3 9.27 -13.09 16.82
N ASN A 4 8.37 -13.46 17.72
CA ASN A 4 7.09 -14.05 17.33
C ASN A 4 6.32 -13.00 16.53
N ARG A 5 5.90 -13.36 15.31
CA ARG A 5 5.08 -12.48 14.49
C ARG A 5 3.67 -12.36 15.09
N HIS A 6 3.09 -11.17 15.01
CA HIS A 6 1.68 -10.94 15.25
C HIS A 6 0.82 -11.70 14.22
N PRO A 7 -0.42 -12.08 14.57
CA PRO A 7 -1.32 -12.82 13.68
C PRO A 7 -1.59 -12.06 12.37
N ALA A 8 -1.72 -12.79 11.25
CA ALA A 8 -2.12 -12.19 9.99
C ALA A 8 -3.52 -11.54 10.10
N GLY A 9 -3.69 -10.37 9.51
CA GLY A 9 -4.93 -9.58 9.63
C GLY A 9 -5.00 -8.69 10.89
N ASP A 10 -4.11 -8.87 11.86
CA ASP A 10 -3.99 -7.96 12.99
C ASP A 10 -3.34 -6.64 12.55
N ARG A 11 -3.95 -5.52 12.93
CA ARG A 11 -3.49 -4.15 12.61
C ARG A 11 -3.23 -3.32 13.88
N THR A 12 -3.38 -3.92 15.06
CA THR A 12 -3.32 -3.21 16.34
C THR A 12 -1.91 -2.80 16.75
N HIS A 13 -0.89 -3.48 16.20
CA HIS A 13 0.52 -3.27 16.49
C HIS A 13 1.26 -2.42 15.45
N ILE A 14 0.57 -1.97 14.39
CA ILE A 14 1.15 -1.01 13.44
C ILE A 14 1.58 0.26 14.22
N PRO A 15 2.87 0.64 14.18
CA PRO A 15 3.37 1.82 14.89
C PRO A 15 2.59 3.07 14.52
N ALA A 16 2.37 3.97 15.48
CA ALA A 16 1.54 5.16 15.29
C ALA A 16 1.96 6.01 14.08
N GLY A 17 3.28 6.16 13.85
CA GLY A 17 3.82 6.88 12.69
C GLY A 17 3.54 6.22 11.34
N HIS A 18 3.27 4.91 11.31
CA HIS A 18 3.03 4.14 10.09
C HIS A 18 1.54 3.91 9.82
N LYS A 19 0.66 4.20 10.79
CA LYS A 19 -0.79 3.99 10.67
C LYS A 19 -1.41 4.72 9.48
N GLN A 20 -0.85 5.87 9.10
CA GLN A 20 -1.31 6.61 7.91
C GLN A 20 -1.25 5.76 6.63
N ILE A 21 -0.22 4.91 6.48
CA ILE A 21 -0.08 4.05 5.30
C ILE A 21 -1.27 3.10 5.19
N PHE A 22 -1.65 2.45 6.30
CA PHE A 22 -2.83 1.60 6.36
C PHE A 22 -4.10 2.38 6.06
N THR A 23 -4.34 3.48 6.77
CA THR A 23 -5.58 4.26 6.63
C THR A 23 -5.79 4.77 5.21
N VAL A 24 -4.76 5.34 4.58
CA VAL A 24 -4.87 5.89 3.23
C VAL A 24 -5.07 4.78 2.20
N LEU A 25 -4.26 3.72 2.22
CA LEU A 25 -4.39 2.65 1.23
C LEU A 25 -5.71 1.88 1.36
N SER A 26 -6.24 1.70 2.56
CA SER A 26 -7.58 1.15 2.77
C SER A 26 -8.68 2.05 2.18
N SER A 27 -8.56 3.36 2.35
CA SER A 27 -9.48 4.33 1.75
C SER A 27 -9.41 4.30 0.22
N GLU A 28 -8.20 4.28 -0.34
CA GLU A 28 -7.97 4.22 -1.78
C GLU A 28 -8.51 2.90 -2.40
N LEU A 29 -8.36 1.77 -1.72
CA LEU A 29 -8.97 0.50 -2.14
C LEU A 29 -10.50 0.58 -2.12
N SER A 30 -11.09 1.20 -1.10
CA SER A 30 -12.54 1.38 -1.02
C SER A 30 -13.05 2.27 -2.15
N LEU A 31 -12.35 3.36 -2.45
CA LEU A 31 -12.65 4.24 -3.58
C LEU A 31 -12.56 3.49 -4.91
N ALA A 32 -11.48 2.75 -5.13
CA ALA A 32 -11.29 1.96 -6.35
C ALA A 32 -12.46 0.98 -6.55
N ARG A 33 -12.87 0.29 -5.48
CA ARG A 33 -14.01 -0.64 -5.50
C ARG A 33 -15.33 0.05 -5.83
N GLN A 34 -15.57 1.23 -5.25
CA GLN A 34 -16.81 1.98 -5.44
C GLN A 34 -17.07 2.35 -6.91
N TYR A 35 -16.02 2.74 -7.63
CA TYR A 35 -16.12 3.18 -9.03
C TYR A 35 -15.65 2.11 -10.04
N SER A 36 -15.40 0.89 -9.57
CA SER A 36 -14.93 -0.21 -10.42
C SER A 36 -16.03 -0.83 -11.26
N THR A 37 -15.64 -1.36 -12.42
CA THR A 37 -16.50 -2.24 -13.22
C THR A 37 -16.43 -3.68 -12.68
N PRO A 38 -17.42 -4.54 -12.98
CA PRO A 38 -17.37 -5.96 -12.60
C PRO A 38 -16.09 -6.69 -13.06
N ALA A 39 -15.54 -6.28 -14.22
CA ALA A 39 -14.29 -6.83 -14.75
C ALA A 39 -13.05 -6.50 -13.88
N ALA A 40 -13.09 -5.39 -13.13
CA ALA A 40 -12.02 -4.97 -12.25
C ALA A 40 -12.07 -5.62 -10.85
N LYS A 41 -13.13 -6.37 -10.50
CA LYS A 41 -13.27 -7.04 -9.20
C LYS A 41 -12.08 -7.95 -8.88
N ARG A 42 -11.74 -8.88 -9.78
CA ARG A 42 -10.62 -9.83 -9.56
C ARG A 42 -9.27 -9.12 -9.37
N PRO A 43 -8.88 -8.15 -10.22
CA PRO A 43 -7.69 -7.34 -9.97
C PRO A 43 -7.69 -6.60 -8.63
N LEU A 44 -8.82 -6.07 -8.18
CA LEU A 44 -8.92 -5.36 -6.90
C LEU A 44 -8.83 -6.30 -5.70
N ASP A 45 -9.37 -7.51 -5.81
CA ASP A 45 -9.21 -8.54 -4.78
C ASP A 45 -7.75 -9.03 -4.68
N ASP A 46 -7.01 -9.10 -5.79
CA ASP A 46 -5.57 -9.36 -5.78
C ASP A 46 -4.78 -8.20 -5.17
N ALA A 47 -5.14 -6.95 -5.50
CA ALA A 47 -4.54 -5.78 -4.88
C ALA A 47 -4.77 -5.76 -3.36
N GLU A 48 -5.98 -6.07 -2.89
CA GLU A 48 -6.28 -6.17 -1.46
C GLU A 48 -5.41 -7.22 -0.76
N LYS A 49 -5.21 -8.40 -1.35
CA LYS A 49 -4.32 -9.44 -0.79
C LYS A 49 -2.89 -8.92 -0.65
N LYS A 50 -2.40 -8.19 -1.64
CA LYS A 50 -1.07 -7.58 -1.61
C LYS A 50 -0.95 -6.49 -0.56
N LEU A 51 -1.96 -5.63 -0.41
CA LEU A 51 -1.99 -4.63 0.65
C LEU A 51 -2.00 -5.28 2.04
N ASN A 52 -2.71 -6.41 2.20
CA ASN A 52 -2.69 -7.16 3.45
C ASN A 52 -1.30 -7.70 3.80
N VAL A 53 -0.50 -8.14 2.82
CA VAL A 53 0.91 -8.50 3.04
C VAL A 53 1.70 -7.31 3.56
N LEU A 54 1.58 -6.13 2.93
CA LEU A 54 2.22 -4.91 3.42
C LEU A 54 1.78 -4.58 4.85
N PHE A 55 0.49 -4.67 5.16
CA PHE A 55 -0.04 -4.35 6.48
C PHE A 55 0.45 -5.33 7.54
N ASP A 56 0.52 -6.62 7.23
CA ASP A 56 1.11 -7.62 8.12
C ASP A 56 2.60 -7.31 8.37
N MET A 57 3.36 -6.93 7.34
CA MET A 57 4.76 -6.53 7.48
C MET A 57 4.92 -5.27 8.33
N LEU A 58 4.10 -4.24 8.11
CA LEU A 58 4.09 -3.02 8.94
C LEU A 58 3.75 -3.32 10.39
N ASN A 59 2.77 -4.20 10.63
CA ASN A 59 2.35 -4.62 11.96
C ASN A 59 3.44 -5.40 12.71
N ASN A 60 4.35 -6.03 11.97
CA ASN A 60 5.49 -6.77 12.50
C ASN A 60 6.82 -5.99 12.46
N GLU A 61 6.79 -4.72 12.02
CA GLU A 61 7.98 -3.88 11.82
C GLU A 61 9.01 -4.53 10.85
N GLU A 62 8.53 -5.26 9.85
CA GLU A 62 9.32 -5.98 8.84
C GLU A 62 9.60 -5.14 7.59
N VAL A 63 9.13 -3.89 7.55
CA VAL A 63 9.42 -2.92 6.49
C VAL A 63 10.52 -1.99 6.97
N SER A 64 11.56 -1.78 6.16
CA SER A 64 12.68 -0.92 6.51
C SER A 64 12.24 0.54 6.63
N GLY A 65 12.92 1.31 7.51
CA GLY A 65 12.65 2.74 7.70
C GLY A 65 12.61 3.54 6.39
N PRO A 66 13.60 3.42 5.48
CA PRO A 66 13.58 4.13 4.21
C PRO A 66 12.36 3.81 3.33
N VAL A 67 11.89 2.56 3.33
CA VAL A 67 10.68 2.17 2.58
C VAL A 67 9.43 2.74 3.25
N VAL A 68 9.37 2.74 4.58
CA VAL A 68 8.28 3.37 5.33
C VAL A 68 8.20 4.87 5.01
N ASP A 69 9.32 5.60 5.04
CA ASP A 69 9.35 7.04 4.77
C ASP A 69 8.84 7.38 3.36
N GLN A 70 9.29 6.62 2.37
CA GLN A 70 8.82 6.76 0.98
C GLN A 70 7.33 6.38 0.84
N MET A 71 6.86 5.36 1.56
CA MET A 71 5.44 5.02 1.58
C MET A 71 4.59 6.10 2.25
N LEU A 72 5.10 6.77 3.28
CA LEU A 72 4.44 7.94 3.87
C LEU A 72 4.33 9.07 2.85
N LEU A 73 5.39 9.39 2.12
CA LEU A 73 5.37 10.38 1.03
C LEU A 73 4.35 10.00 -0.09
N LEU A 74 4.34 8.73 -0.48
CA LEU A 74 3.37 8.20 -1.45
C LEU A 74 1.93 8.39 -0.94
N THR A 75 1.66 8.09 0.33
CA THR A 75 0.31 8.25 0.91
C THR A 75 -0.13 9.71 1.01
N GLN A 76 0.78 10.64 1.29
CA GLN A 76 0.49 12.08 1.25
C GLN A 76 0.11 12.52 -0.18
N SER A 77 0.84 12.02 -1.18
CA SER A 77 0.52 12.28 -2.59
C SER A 77 -0.87 11.74 -2.96
N LEU A 78 -1.22 10.52 -2.53
CA LEU A 78 -2.56 9.96 -2.71
C LEU A 78 -3.67 10.80 -2.05
N GLN A 79 -3.46 11.25 -0.80
CA GLN A 79 -4.44 12.10 -0.10
C GLN A 79 -4.68 13.42 -0.81
N SER A 80 -3.64 14.00 -1.42
CA SER A 80 -3.74 15.20 -2.26
C SER A 80 -4.29 14.93 -3.66
N LYS A 81 -4.68 13.68 -3.98
CA LYS A 81 -5.08 13.19 -5.31
C LYS A 81 -4.01 13.39 -6.39
N ASN A 82 -2.75 13.57 -5.99
CA ASN A 82 -1.63 13.70 -6.90
C ASN A 82 -1.09 12.30 -7.28
N TYR A 83 -1.86 11.59 -8.10
CA TYR A 83 -1.52 10.22 -8.54
C TYR A 83 -0.24 10.17 -9.37
N ASN A 84 0.11 11.25 -10.06
CA ASN A 84 1.38 11.35 -10.79
C ASN A 84 2.58 11.32 -9.82
N ALA A 85 2.55 12.13 -8.75
CA ALA A 85 3.60 12.12 -7.73
C ALA A 85 3.67 10.78 -6.97
N ALA A 86 2.49 10.20 -6.64
CA ALA A 86 2.42 8.86 -6.04
C ALA A 86 3.04 7.80 -6.97
N TYR A 87 2.80 7.88 -8.28
CA TYR A 87 3.36 6.96 -9.26
C TYR A 87 4.88 7.08 -9.39
N GLN A 88 5.43 8.30 -9.36
CA GLN A 88 6.88 8.52 -9.37
C GLN A 88 7.55 7.90 -8.13
N THR A 89 6.97 8.11 -6.95
CA THR A 89 7.45 7.50 -5.69
C THR A 89 7.42 5.97 -5.78
N HIS A 90 6.35 5.39 -6.36
CA HIS A 90 6.26 3.96 -6.64
C HIS A 90 7.40 3.47 -7.55
N LEU A 91 7.74 4.20 -8.62
CA LEU A 91 8.81 3.81 -9.55
C LEU A 91 10.18 3.83 -8.85
N GLU A 92 10.43 4.85 -8.04
CA GLU A 92 11.66 4.96 -7.23
C GLU A 92 11.79 3.77 -6.27
N LEU A 93 10.74 3.47 -5.50
CA LEU A 93 10.73 2.31 -4.61
C LEU A 93 10.94 0.99 -5.36
N HIS A 94 10.26 0.81 -6.49
CA HIS A 94 10.35 -0.42 -7.26
C HIS A 94 11.75 -0.64 -7.86
N SER A 95 12.46 0.44 -8.21
CA SER A 95 13.80 0.37 -8.80
C SER A 95 14.93 0.27 -7.76
N THR A 96 14.75 0.86 -6.57
CA THR A 96 15.80 0.93 -5.55
C THR A 96 15.67 -0.12 -4.46
N ARG A 97 14.46 -0.68 -4.25
CA ARG A 97 14.13 -1.61 -3.17
C ARG A 97 13.33 -2.82 -3.67
N THR A 98 13.61 -3.26 -4.90
CA THR A 98 12.83 -4.26 -5.63
C THR A 98 12.47 -5.49 -4.78
N ASP A 99 13.46 -6.11 -4.15
CA ASP A 99 13.25 -7.36 -3.39
C ASP A 99 12.28 -7.17 -2.21
N GLU A 100 12.45 -6.07 -1.47
CA GLU A 100 11.66 -5.74 -0.27
C GLU A 100 10.19 -5.42 -0.61
N VAL A 101 9.96 -4.76 -1.74
CA VAL A 101 8.63 -4.27 -2.12
C VAL A 101 7.88 -5.20 -3.09
N SER A 102 8.59 -6.14 -3.72
CA SER A 102 8.10 -6.98 -4.83
C SER A 102 6.77 -7.69 -4.54
N SER A 103 6.57 -8.17 -3.32
CA SER A 103 5.42 -8.98 -2.92
C SER A 103 4.11 -8.20 -2.86
N TRP A 104 4.16 -6.89 -2.61
CA TRP A 104 2.98 -6.05 -2.38
C TRP A 104 2.88 -4.80 -3.26
N MET A 105 3.98 -4.30 -3.82
CA MET A 105 4.03 -3.01 -4.55
C MET A 105 3.13 -2.98 -5.78
N THR A 106 2.94 -4.12 -6.45
CA THR A 106 2.02 -4.22 -7.60
C THR A 106 0.56 -3.96 -7.22
N GLY A 107 0.17 -4.22 -5.96
CA GLY A 107 -1.14 -3.84 -5.42
C GLY A 107 -1.26 -2.32 -5.22
N VAL A 108 -0.21 -1.67 -4.71
CA VAL A 108 -0.16 -0.21 -4.56
C VAL A 108 -0.25 0.50 -5.91
N LYS A 109 0.54 0.02 -6.90
CA LYS A 109 0.47 0.52 -8.29
C LYS A 109 -0.96 0.45 -8.84
N ARG A 110 -1.66 -0.66 -8.57
CA ARG A 110 -3.03 -0.85 -9.04
C ARG A 110 -3.98 0.21 -8.51
N LEU A 111 -3.90 0.53 -7.22
CA LEU A 111 -4.70 1.59 -6.63
C LEU A 111 -4.42 2.95 -7.26
N ILE A 112 -3.14 3.31 -7.42
CA ILE A 112 -2.73 4.57 -8.06
C ILE A 112 -3.36 4.69 -9.46
N VAL A 113 -3.22 3.64 -10.28
CA VAL A 113 -3.69 3.65 -11.68
C VAL A 113 -5.22 3.63 -11.78
N ASP A 114 -5.92 2.88 -10.92
CA ASP A 114 -7.38 2.81 -10.98
C ASP A 114 -8.03 4.09 -10.45
N ASN A 115 -7.52 4.66 -9.35
CA ASN A 115 -8.08 5.89 -8.78
C ASN A 115 -7.75 7.14 -9.58
N ALA A 116 -6.61 7.16 -10.30
CA ALA A 116 -6.31 8.21 -11.26
C ALA A 116 -7.34 8.33 -12.39
N LYS A 117 -8.10 7.27 -12.70
CA LYS A 117 -9.17 7.28 -13.73
C LYS A 117 -10.50 7.81 -13.21
N ILE A 118 -10.66 7.93 -11.89
CA ILE A 118 -11.89 8.40 -11.24
C ILE A 118 -11.96 9.93 -11.24
N GLN A 119 -10.80 10.60 -11.21
CA GLN A 119 -10.71 12.07 -11.30
C GLN A 119 -10.90 12.54 -12.75
#